data_AF-A0A2S3W5Q3-F1
#
_entry.id   AF-A0A2S3W5Q3-F1
#
_cell.length_a   1.000
_cell.length_b   1.000
_cell.length_c   1.000
_cell.angle_alpha   90.00
_cell.angle_beta   90.00
_cell.angle_gamma   90.00
#
_symmetry.space_group_name_H-M   'P 1'
#
loop_
_entity.id
_entity.type
_entity.pdbx_description
1 polymer ?
#
loop_
_entity_poly.entity_id
_entity_poly.type
_entity_poly.pdbx_seq_one_letter_code
_entity_poly.pdbx_strand_id
1 'polypeptide(L)'
;MTENPTPDVHDILDDHGERIGSLERWRDSADGKMDGIRRELSAVRAEGQAQSAATSAAMDRQSRDIQDLTRQLAEHTGAQKERNRLDQAKLTKARIAESRWKKRAAIFGLVFAVFGALGGTLLSSQTWDDFFFANVPFLHHHHIIGTLQ
;
A
#
# COMPACT_ATOMS: atom_id res chain seq x y z
N MET A 1 70.33 75.28 31.05
CA MET A 1 70.21 75.22 29.58
C MET A 1 70.38 73.78 29.19
N THR A 2 69.29 73.11 28.85
CA THR A 2 69.26 71.69 28.46
C THR A 2 69.61 71.61 26.98
N GLU A 3 70.84 71.19 26.66
CA GLU A 3 71.18 70.82 25.28
C GLU A 3 70.28 69.65 24.87
N ASN A 4 69.50 69.89 23.82
CA ASN A 4 68.75 68.84 23.13
C ASN A 4 69.72 68.27 22.08
N PRO A 5 70.28 67.07 22.26
CA PRO A 5 71.17 66.49 21.26
C PRO A 5 70.30 66.20 20.04
N THR A 6 70.58 66.89 18.94
CA THR A 6 69.96 66.55 17.66
C THR A 6 70.48 65.17 17.28
N PRO A 7 69.61 64.17 17.09
CA PRO A 7 70.05 62.82 16.74
C PRO A 7 70.86 62.86 15.44
N ASP A 8 71.95 62.09 15.41
CA ASP A 8 72.80 61.97 14.22
C ASP A 8 71.97 61.41 13.07
N VAL A 9 72.22 61.91 11.86
CA VAL A 9 71.52 61.47 10.63
C VAL A 9 71.74 59.96 10.42
N HIS A 10 72.90 59.45 10.81
CA HIS A 10 73.20 58.01 10.76
C HIS A 10 72.30 57.18 11.68
N ASP A 11 72.05 57.63 12.92
CA ASP A 11 71.15 56.93 13.85
C ASP A 11 69.71 56.88 13.33
N ILE A 12 69.25 57.96 12.69
CA ILE A 12 67.91 58.03 12.08
C ILE A 12 67.81 57.07 10.88
N LEU A 13 68.87 56.98 10.08
CA LEU A 13 68.90 56.07 8.92
C LEU A 13 68.90 54.60 9.35
N ASP A 14 69.62 54.26 10.42
CA ASP A 14 69.67 52.90 10.96
C ASP A 14 68.31 52.48 11.56
N ASP A 15 67.65 53.35 12.35
CA ASP A 15 66.28 53.11 12.85
C ASP A 15 65.29 52.89 11.69
N HIS A 16 65.36 53.72 10.66
CA HIS A 16 64.52 53.56 9.48
C HIS A 16 64.84 52.26 8.72
N GLY A 17 66.10 51.85 8.62
CA GLY A 17 66.51 50.58 8.01
C GLY A 17 65.92 49.38 8.73
N GLU A 18 66.01 49.34 10.06
CA GLU A 18 65.41 48.29 10.88
C GLU A 18 63.90 48.24 10.75
N ARG A 19 63.25 49.42 10.75
CA ARG A 19 61.81 49.54 10.64
C ARG A 19 61.29 49.12 9.26
N ILE A 20 62.00 49.45 8.18
CA ILE A 20 61.70 48.98 6.82
C ILE A 20 61.83 47.46 6.76
N GLY A 21 62.92 46.89 7.27
CA GLY A 21 63.10 45.44 7.29
C GLY A 21 62.02 44.70 8.10
N SER A 22 61.55 45.31 9.20
CA SER A 22 60.42 44.78 9.98
C SER A 22 59.10 44.80 9.19
N LEU A 23 58.84 45.89 8.46
CA LEU A 23 57.65 46.03 7.63
C LEU A 23 57.64 45.04 6.45
N GLU A 24 58.79 44.79 5.82
CA GLU A 24 58.92 43.80 4.74
C GLU A 24 58.62 42.39 5.23
N ARG A 25 59.18 41.98 6.38
CA ARG A 25 58.88 40.67 6.98
C ARG A 25 57.42 40.53 7.36
N TRP A 26 56.80 41.60 7.87
CA TRP A 26 55.38 41.61 8.19
C TRP A 26 54.52 41.45 6.93
N ARG A 27 54.85 42.19 5.86
CA ARG A 27 54.17 42.07 4.56
C ARG A 27 54.26 40.65 4.02
N ASP A 28 55.45 40.07 3.97
CA ASP A 28 55.65 38.72 3.44
C ASP A 28 54.88 37.67 4.26
N SER A 29 54.79 37.86 5.60
CA SER A 29 53.94 37.02 6.46
C SER A 29 52.45 37.19 6.17
N ALA A 30 52.01 38.43 5.94
CA ALA A 30 50.61 38.73 5.61
C ALA A 30 50.22 38.14 4.25
N ASP A 31 51.07 38.30 3.23
CA ASP A 31 50.86 37.74 1.90
C ASP A 31 50.78 36.21 1.95
N GLY A 32 51.67 35.55 2.72
CA GLY A 32 51.61 34.10 2.94
C GLY A 32 50.29 33.64 3.58
N LYS A 33 49.75 34.40 4.54
CA LYS A 33 48.44 34.12 5.14
C LYS A 33 47.30 34.32 4.14
N MET A 34 47.35 35.38 3.33
CA MET A 34 46.35 35.65 2.30
C MET A 34 46.31 34.53 1.24
N ASP A 35 47.47 34.03 0.83
CA ASP A 35 47.56 32.89 -0.08
C ASP A 35 47.00 31.61 0.53
N GLY A 36 47.23 31.39 1.83
CA GLY A 36 46.61 30.29 2.59
C GLY A 36 45.09 30.38 2.57
N ILE A 37 44.54 31.54 2.95
CA ILE A 37 43.10 31.80 2.95
C ILE A 37 42.50 31.63 1.56
N ARG A 38 43.17 32.11 0.51
CA ARG A 38 42.69 31.98 -0.87
C ARG A 38 42.59 30.52 -1.31
N ARG A 39 43.56 29.67 -0.91
CA ARG A 39 43.50 28.23 -1.19
C ARG A 39 42.37 27.56 -0.42
N GLU A 40 42.22 27.85 0.86
CA GLU A 40 41.16 27.30 1.70
C GLU A 40 39.77 27.69 1.17
N LEU A 41 39.57 28.96 0.82
CA LEU A 41 38.32 29.44 0.23
C LEU A 41 38.01 28.75 -1.10
N SER A 42 39.03 28.50 -1.93
CA SER A 42 38.87 27.78 -3.19
C SER A 42 38.46 26.32 -2.95
N ALA A 43 39.05 25.66 -1.93
CA ALA A 43 38.68 24.30 -1.53
C ALA A 43 37.24 24.24 -1.01
N VAL A 44 36.85 25.15 -0.11
CA VAL A 44 35.47 25.23 0.42
C VAL A 44 34.46 25.48 -0.70
N ARG A 45 34.79 26.36 -1.67
CA ARG A 45 33.93 26.59 -2.82
C ARG A 45 33.77 25.34 -3.69
N ALA A 46 34.86 24.60 -3.93
CA ALA A 46 34.81 23.37 -4.70
C ALA A 46 33.98 22.28 -3.97
N GLU A 47 34.16 22.14 -2.66
CA GLU A 47 33.37 21.23 -1.83
C GLU A 47 31.89 21.60 -1.84
N GLY A 48 31.56 22.88 -1.66
CA GLY A 48 30.18 23.37 -1.72
C GLY A 48 29.52 23.13 -3.08
N GLN A 49 30.25 23.29 -4.18
CA GLN A 49 29.76 22.95 -5.52
C GLN A 49 29.51 21.45 -5.69
N ALA A 50 30.45 20.60 -5.23
CA ALA A 50 30.30 19.16 -5.28
C ALA A 50 29.11 18.66 -4.44
N GLN A 51 28.95 19.20 -3.23
CA GLN A 51 27.81 18.87 -2.37
C GLN A 51 26.48 19.32 -2.99
N SER A 52 26.42 20.53 -3.54
CA SER A 52 25.23 21.05 -4.21
C SER A 52 24.83 20.19 -5.42
N ALA A 53 25.80 19.73 -6.21
CA ALA A 53 25.56 18.83 -7.33
C ALA A 53 25.06 17.45 -6.86
N ALA A 54 25.67 16.90 -5.81
CA ALA A 54 25.25 15.62 -5.23
C ALA A 54 23.82 15.69 -4.66
N THR A 55 23.49 16.76 -3.94
CA THR A 55 22.14 17.00 -3.41
C THR A 55 21.12 17.16 -4.53
N SER A 56 21.43 17.93 -5.58
CA SER A 56 20.52 18.10 -6.72
C SER A 56 20.25 16.77 -7.42
N ALA A 57 21.29 15.96 -7.66
CA ALA A 57 21.13 14.64 -8.25
C ALA A 57 20.31 13.68 -7.36
N ALA A 58 20.44 13.78 -6.04
CA ALA A 58 19.64 12.99 -5.11
C ALA A 58 18.16 13.41 -5.12
N MET A 59 17.88 14.72 -5.14
CA MET A 59 16.52 15.26 -5.23
C MET A 59 15.84 14.85 -6.54
N ASP A 60 16.56 14.87 -7.66
CA ASP A 60 16.03 14.42 -8.95
C ASP A 60 15.63 12.94 -8.94
N ARG A 61 16.43 12.07 -8.31
CA ARG A 61 16.07 10.65 -8.14
C ARG A 61 14.85 10.50 -7.26
N GLN A 62 14.82 11.18 -6.12
CA GLN A 62 13.70 11.14 -5.19
C GLN A 62 12.39 11.61 -5.85
N SER A 63 12.44 12.64 -6.69
CA SER A 63 11.28 13.12 -7.45
C SER A 63 10.74 12.05 -8.40
N ARG A 64 11.62 11.33 -9.09
CA ARG A 64 11.22 10.22 -9.98
C ARG A 64 10.61 9.07 -9.20
N ASP A 65 11.20 8.69 -8.07
CA ASP A 65 10.69 7.60 -7.22
C ASP A 65 9.29 7.93 -6.69
N ILE A 66 9.05 9.18 -6.27
CA ILE A 66 7.73 9.65 -5.82
C ILE A 66 6.71 9.59 -6.96
N GLN A 67 7.08 10.00 -8.17
CA GLN A 67 6.19 9.94 -9.34
C GLN A 67 5.82 8.49 -9.68
N ASP A 68 6.79 7.58 -9.63
CA ASP A 68 6.55 6.16 -9.88
C ASP A 68 5.66 5.53 -8.80
N LEU A 69 5.94 5.79 -7.52
CA LEU A 69 5.07 5.36 -6.41
C LEU A 69 3.65 5.89 -6.55
N THR A 70 3.49 7.16 -6.96
CA THR A 70 2.18 7.76 -7.21
C THR A 70 1.44 7.04 -8.34
N ARG A 71 2.15 6.67 -9.41
CA ARG A 71 1.60 5.91 -10.52
C ARG A 71 1.19 4.50 -10.10
N GLN A 72 2.07 3.78 -9.40
CA GLN A 72 1.78 2.44 -8.87
C GLN A 72 0.59 2.47 -7.92
N LEU A 73 0.47 3.49 -7.07
CA LEU A 73 -0.65 3.66 -6.17
C LEU A 73 -1.95 3.90 -6.95
N ALA A 74 -1.94 4.75 -7.97
CA ALA A 74 -3.12 4.99 -8.82
C ALA A 74 -3.57 3.71 -9.55
N GLU A 75 -2.63 2.96 -10.12
CA GLU A 75 -2.91 1.68 -10.79
C GLU A 75 -3.47 0.65 -9.80
N HIS A 76 -2.88 0.53 -8.61
CA HIS A 76 -3.33 -0.41 -7.58
C HIS A 76 -4.68 -0.02 -6.98
N THR A 77 -4.91 1.27 -6.71
CA THR A 77 -6.20 1.77 -6.21
C THR A 77 -7.32 1.57 -7.25
N GLY A 78 -7.02 1.82 -8.52
CA GLY A 78 -7.96 1.54 -9.62
C GLY A 78 -8.31 0.05 -9.72
N ALA A 79 -7.29 -0.81 -9.72
CA ALA A 79 -7.47 -2.27 -9.76
C ALA A 79 -8.23 -2.80 -8.54
N GLN A 80 -7.93 -2.29 -7.34
CA GLN A 80 -8.62 -2.67 -6.11
C GLN A 80 -10.08 -2.21 -6.11
N LYS A 81 -10.37 -1.02 -6.64
CA LYS A 81 -11.74 -0.51 -6.77
C LYS A 81 -12.59 -1.40 -7.68
N GLU A 82 -12.06 -1.84 -8.82
CA GLU A 82 -12.80 -2.74 -9.72
C GLU A 82 -12.99 -4.14 -9.12
N ARG A 83 -11.96 -4.68 -8.44
CA ARG A 83 -12.10 -5.94 -7.69
C ARG A 83 -13.20 -5.86 -6.63
N ASN A 84 -13.21 -4.79 -5.83
CA ASN A 84 -14.25 -4.56 -4.83
C ASN A 84 -15.65 -4.45 -5.48
N ARG A 85 -15.77 -3.79 -6.65
CA ARG A 85 -17.02 -3.68 -7.39
C ARG A 85 -17.52 -5.05 -7.88
N LEU A 86 -16.61 -5.87 -8.42
CA LEU A 86 -16.92 -7.24 -8.86
C LEU A 86 -17.35 -8.13 -7.69
N ASP A 87 -16.69 -8.02 -6.54
CA ASP A 87 -17.04 -8.82 -5.36
C ASP A 87 -18.38 -8.38 -4.75
N GLN A 88 -18.67 -7.07 -4.71
CA GLN A 88 -20.02 -6.59 -4.36
C GLN A 88 -21.08 -7.08 -5.34
N ALA A 89 -20.79 -7.11 -6.65
CA ALA A 89 -21.70 -7.66 -7.66
C ALA A 89 -21.94 -9.17 -7.48
N LYS A 90 -20.92 -9.94 -7.06
CA LYS A 90 -21.07 -11.36 -6.71
C LYS A 90 -21.90 -11.55 -5.46
N LEU A 91 -21.64 -10.78 -4.40
CA LEU A 91 -22.37 -10.85 -3.13
C LEU A 91 -23.85 -10.51 -3.31
N THR A 92 -24.17 -9.48 -4.11
CA THR A 92 -25.57 -9.12 -4.41
C THR A 92 -26.28 -10.22 -5.21
N LYS A 93 -25.63 -10.78 -6.24
CA LYS A 93 -26.17 -11.93 -6.98
C LYS A 93 -26.39 -13.15 -6.09
N ALA A 94 -25.44 -13.47 -5.22
CA ALA A 94 -25.55 -14.56 -4.27
C ALA A 94 -26.72 -14.35 -3.29
N ARG A 95 -26.86 -13.14 -2.75
CA ARG A 95 -27.97 -12.78 -1.85
C ARG A 95 -29.34 -12.90 -2.53
N ILE A 96 -29.45 -12.48 -3.80
CA ILE A 96 -30.68 -12.63 -4.59
C ILE A 96 -30.99 -14.11 -4.82
N ALA A 97 -30.00 -14.92 -5.20
CA ALA A 97 -30.17 -16.36 -5.39
C ALA A 97 -30.61 -17.06 -4.09
N GLU A 98 -29.95 -16.76 -2.97
CA GLU A 98 -30.29 -17.29 -1.65
C GLU A 98 -31.74 -16.96 -1.28
N SER A 99 -32.22 -15.74 -1.57
CA SER A 99 -33.62 -15.36 -1.35
C SER A 99 -34.60 -16.20 -2.16
N ARG A 100 -34.24 -16.58 -3.40
CA ARG A 100 -35.08 -17.41 -4.28
C ARG A 100 -35.14 -18.84 -3.78
N TRP A 101 -34.01 -19.39 -3.33
CA TRP A 101 -33.96 -20.72 -2.72
C TRP A 101 -34.71 -20.78 -1.39
N LYS A 102 -34.58 -19.75 -0.54
CA LYS A 102 -35.36 -19.63 0.70
C LYS A 102 -36.87 -19.58 0.44
N LYS A 103 -37.32 -18.80 -0.55
CA LYS A 103 -38.73 -18.76 -0.97
C LYS A 103 -39.23 -20.12 -1.48
N ARG A 104 -38.43 -20.81 -2.31
CA ARG A 104 -38.77 -22.15 -2.81
C ARG A 104 -38.81 -23.19 -1.69
N ALA A 105 -37.84 -23.18 -0.79
CA ALA A 105 -37.80 -24.07 0.36
C ALA A 105 -39.00 -23.87 1.29
N ALA A 106 -39.41 -22.62 1.52
CA ALA A 106 -40.62 -22.31 2.28
C ALA A 106 -41.89 -22.84 1.61
N ILE A 107 -42.01 -22.70 0.27
CA ILE A 107 -43.14 -23.25 -0.49
C ILE A 107 -43.15 -24.78 -0.41
N PHE A 108 -42.01 -25.45 -0.64
CA PHE A 108 -41.93 -26.90 -0.53
C PHE A 108 -42.24 -27.39 0.89
N GLY A 109 -41.76 -26.68 1.91
CA GLY A 109 -42.08 -26.98 3.31
C GLY A 109 -43.58 -26.86 3.60
N LEU A 110 -44.25 -25.81 3.09
CA LEU A 110 -45.70 -25.65 3.20
C LEU A 110 -46.45 -26.79 2.51
N VAL A 111 -46.06 -27.14 1.29
CA VAL A 111 -46.67 -28.24 0.52
C VAL A 111 -46.51 -29.56 1.28
N PHE A 112 -45.30 -29.88 1.75
CA PHE A 112 -45.05 -31.07 2.56
C PHE A 112 -45.83 -31.07 3.88
N ALA A 113 -45.97 -29.91 4.54
CA ALA A 113 -46.76 -29.79 5.75
C ALA A 113 -48.26 -30.07 5.50
N VAL A 114 -48.82 -29.54 4.40
CA VAL A 114 -50.22 -29.78 4.01
C VAL A 114 -50.43 -31.24 3.59
N PHE A 115 -49.56 -31.81 2.75
CA PHE A 115 -49.62 -33.22 2.37
C PHE A 115 -49.36 -34.15 3.56
N GLY A 116 -48.50 -33.78 4.50
CA GLY A 116 -48.27 -34.54 5.73
C GLY A 116 -49.49 -34.48 6.67
N ALA A 117 -50.14 -33.33 6.80
CA ALA A 117 -51.35 -33.18 7.60
C ALA A 117 -52.55 -33.91 6.99
N LEU A 118 -52.76 -33.80 5.68
CA LEU A 118 -53.82 -34.51 4.94
C LEU A 118 -53.51 -36.00 4.80
N GLY A 119 -52.27 -36.35 4.53
CA GLY A 119 -51.80 -37.74 4.48
C GLY A 119 -51.93 -38.41 5.84
N GLY A 120 -51.52 -37.75 6.93
CA GLY A 120 -51.64 -38.26 8.29
C GLY A 120 -53.09 -38.41 8.77
N THR A 121 -54.03 -37.61 8.25
CA THR A 121 -55.46 -37.77 8.53
C THR A 121 -56.15 -38.80 7.63
N LEU A 122 -55.67 -39.01 6.39
CA LEU A 122 -56.20 -40.01 5.45
C LEU A 122 -55.54 -41.40 5.57
N LEU A 123 -54.43 -41.54 6.32
CA LEU A 123 -53.73 -42.81 6.59
C LEU A 123 -54.38 -43.67 7.69
N SER A 124 -55.66 -43.45 8.02
CA SER A 124 -56.47 -44.42 8.76
C SER A 124 -56.75 -45.63 7.86
N SER A 125 -55.73 -46.50 7.72
CA SER A 125 -55.66 -47.92 7.32
C SER A 125 -56.64 -48.55 6.31
N GLN A 126 -57.54 -47.81 5.65
CA GLN A 126 -58.61 -48.40 4.85
C GLN A 126 -58.67 -47.87 3.40
N THR A 127 -58.10 -46.70 3.12
CA THR A 127 -58.20 -46.06 1.79
C THR A 127 -56.97 -46.22 0.90
N TRP A 128 -55.78 -46.46 1.50
CA TRP A 128 -54.53 -46.60 0.76
C TRP A 128 -54.40 -47.95 0.05
N ASP A 129 -54.90 -49.01 0.69
CA ASP A 129 -54.83 -50.36 0.14
C ASP A 129 -55.68 -50.46 -1.15
N ASP A 130 -56.89 -49.90 -1.13
CA ASP A 130 -57.74 -49.83 -2.32
C ASP A 130 -57.15 -48.95 -3.43
N PHE A 131 -56.56 -47.77 -3.14
CA PHE A 131 -56.07 -46.88 -4.19
C PHE A 131 -54.81 -47.40 -4.91
N PHE A 132 -53.92 -48.09 -4.20
CA PHE A 132 -52.69 -48.66 -4.79
C PHE A 132 -52.86 -50.11 -5.27
N PHE A 133 -53.68 -50.93 -4.61
CA PHE A 133 -53.82 -52.35 -4.94
C PHE A 133 -55.12 -52.72 -5.68
N ALA A 134 -56.10 -51.83 -5.86
CA ALA A 134 -57.28 -52.15 -6.69
C ALA A 134 -56.95 -52.40 -8.17
N ASN A 135 -55.77 -51.99 -8.65
CA ASN A 135 -55.33 -52.25 -10.03
C ASN A 135 -54.31 -53.39 -10.15
N VAL A 136 -54.22 -54.27 -9.16
CA VAL A 136 -53.25 -55.35 -9.14
C VAL A 136 -53.97 -56.72 -9.21
N PRO A 137 -54.07 -57.35 -10.39
CA PRO A 137 -54.93 -58.51 -10.61
C PRO A 137 -54.44 -59.83 -9.99
N PHE A 138 -53.29 -59.87 -9.30
CA PHE A 138 -52.72 -61.13 -8.80
C PHE A 138 -53.22 -61.57 -7.41
N LEU A 139 -53.94 -60.72 -6.67
CA LEU A 139 -54.39 -61.03 -5.30
C LEU A 139 -55.80 -61.67 -5.22
N HIS A 140 -56.51 -61.82 -6.34
CA HIS A 140 -57.81 -62.47 -6.40
C HIS A 140 -57.73 -63.81 -7.14
N HIS A 141 -56.89 -64.74 -6.67
CA HIS A 141 -56.97 -66.13 -7.11
C HIS A 141 -58.12 -66.84 -6.38
N HIS A 142 -59.19 -67.11 -7.13
CA HIS A 142 -60.22 -68.06 -6.77
C HIS A 142 -59.58 -69.43 -6.47
N HIS A 143 -59.60 -69.88 -5.21
CA HIS A 143 -59.56 -71.31 -4.94
C HIS A 143 -60.95 -71.89 -5.19
N ILE A 144 -61.22 -72.22 -6.46
CA ILE A 144 -62.23 -73.22 -6.81
C ILE A 144 -61.46 -74.53 -6.97
N ILE A 145 -61.56 -75.44 -6.00
CA ILE A 145 -61.35 -76.87 -6.23
C ILE A 145 -62.65 -77.55 -5.85
N GLY A 146 -63.37 -77.99 -6.87
CA GLY A 146 -64.62 -78.73 -6.74
C GLY A 146 -64.40 -80.22 -6.46
N THR A 147 -65.43 -80.77 -5.80
CA THR A 147 -66.11 -82.05 -6.08
C THR A 147 -65.30 -83.36 -6.05
N LEU A 148 -65.64 -84.24 -5.09
CA LEU A 148 -66.24 -85.59 -5.27
C LEU A 148 -65.91 -86.48 -4.06
N GLN A 149 -66.91 -86.81 -3.23
CA GLN A 149 -67.43 -88.17 -2.99
C GLN A 149 -68.54 -88.15 -1.92
#